data_AF-A0A2M8KYM3-F1
#
_entry.id   AF-A0A2M8KYM3-F1
#
_cell.length_a   1.000
_cell.length_b   1.000
_cell.length_c   1.000
_cell.angle_alpha   90.00
_cell.angle_beta   90.00
_cell.angle_gamma   90.00
#
_symmetry.space_group_name_H-M   'P 1'
#
loop_
_entity.id
_entity.type
_entity.pdbx_description
1 polymer ?
#
loop_
_entity_poly.entity_id
_entity_poly.type
_entity_poly.pdbx_seq_one_letter_code
_entity_poly.pdbx_strand_id
1 'polypeptide(L)'
;MEVLVVYIIIAFVGFAIGRVGHILGGHLNTPDHWIYGVLAIIVGAFLYKHDWGKWLIAFGIGHTISDLKDMLNLKFYGPDKVEVKKFWGID
;
A
#
# COMPACT_ATOMS: atom_id res chain seq x y z
N MET A 1 -11.89 10.42 19.07
CA MET A 1 -12.34 9.20 18.38
C MET A 1 -12.54 9.43 16.89
N GLU A 2 -13.25 10.48 16.48
CA GLU A 2 -13.56 10.75 15.06
C GLU A 2 -12.32 10.84 14.15
N VAL A 3 -11.27 11.54 14.58
CA VAL A 3 -10.03 11.69 13.81
C VAL A 3 -9.31 10.35 13.57
N LEU A 4 -9.31 9.45 14.57
CA LEU A 4 -8.70 8.12 14.42
C LEU A 4 -9.46 7.28 13.39
N VAL A 5 -10.79 7.35 13.40
CA VAL A 5 -11.64 6.64 12.44
C VAL A 5 -11.33 7.09 11.02
N VAL A 6 -11.13 8.39 10.79
CA VAL A 6 -10.74 8.93 9.47
C VAL A 6 -9.42 8.30 9.00
N TYR A 7 -8.39 8.23 9.86
CA TYR A 7 -7.12 7.60 9.47
C TYR A 7 -7.25 6.10 9.20
N ILE A 8 -8.08 5.38 9.96
CA ILE A 8 -8.35 3.96 9.72
C ILE A 8 -9.04 3.76 8.37
N ILE A 9 -10.03 4.60 8.04
CA ILE A 9 -10.71 4.55 6.74
C ILE A 9 -9.72 4.82 5.60
N ILE A 10 -8.87 5.85 5.73
CA ILE A 10 -7.88 6.18 4.71
C ILE A 10 -6.85 5.05 4.54
N ALA A 11 -6.39 4.45 5.64
CA ALA A 11 -5.51 3.28 5.59
C ALA A 11 -6.21 2.08 4.93
N PHE A 12 -7.48 1.83 5.26
CA PHE A 12 -8.26 0.77 4.63
C PHE A 12 -8.44 0.99 3.12
N VAL A 13 -8.66 2.23 2.68
CA VAL A 13 -8.70 2.58 1.26
C VAL A 13 -7.33 2.33 0.60
N GLY A 14 -6.24 2.73 1.26
CA GLY A 14 -4.88 2.45 0.80
C GLY A 14 -4.62 0.96 0.61
N PHE A 15 -5.03 0.15 1.58
CA PHE A 15 -4.96 -1.31 1.51
C PHE A 15 -5.78 -1.86 0.36
N ALA A 16 -7.04 -1.46 0.21
CA ALA A 16 -7.92 -1.93 -0.84
C ALA A 16 -7.36 -1.60 -2.24
N ILE A 17 -6.86 -0.38 -2.44
CA ILE A 17 -6.23 0.02 -3.70
C ILE A 17 -4.97 -0.80 -3.97
N GLY A 18 -4.14 -1.05 -2.96
CA GLY A 18 -2.96 -1.91 -3.11
C GLY A 18 -3.32 -3.34 -3.50
N ARG A 19 -4.38 -3.92 -2.92
CA ARG A 19 -4.90 -5.24 -3.34
C ARG A 19 -5.42 -5.26 -4.77
N VAL A 20 -6.16 -4.23 -5.17
CA VAL A 20 -6.62 -4.10 -6.57
C VAL A 20 -5.43 -4.00 -7.52
N GLY A 21 -4.44 -3.16 -7.17
CA GLY A 21 -3.19 -3.04 -7.93
C GLY A 21 -2.47 -4.37 -8.06
N HIS A 22 -2.27 -5.08 -6.95
CA HIS A 22 -1.61 -6.38 -6.95
C HIS A 22 -2.38 -7.41 -7.81
N ILE A 23 -3.71 -7.48 -7.71
CA ILE A 23 -4.52 -8.42 -8.51
C ILE A 23 -4.47 -8.09 -10.01
N LEU A 24 -4.69 -6.82 -10.37
CA LEU A 24 -4.80 -6.41 -11.76
C LEU A 24 -3.43 -6.22 -12.42
N GLY A 25 -2.42 -5.82 -11.67
CA GLY A 25 -1.10 -5.41 -12.17
C GLY A 25 0.03 -6.39 -11.87
N GLY A 26 -0.15 -7.38 -11.00
CA GLY A 26 0.94 -8.29 -10.63
C GLY A 26 1.47 -9.21 -11.75
N HIS A 27 0.85 -9.20 -12.93
CA HIS A 27 1.40 -9.86 -14.12
C HIS A 27 2.36 -8.96 -14.91
N LEU A 28 2.43 -7.67 -14.57
CA LEU A 28 3.28 -6.69 -15.22
C LEU A 28 4.69 -6.74 -14.62
N ASN A 29 5.68 -6.46 -15.45
CA ASN A 29 7.06 -6.31 -15.01
C ASN A 29 7.28 -4.87 -14.49
N THR A 30 6.79 -4.59 -13.29
CA THR A 30 6.84 -3.26 -12.65
C THR A 30 7.43 -3.35 -11.25
N PRO A 31 7.78 -2.22 -10.62
CA PRO A 31 8.10 -2.20 -9.19
C PRO A 31 6.96 -2.79 -8.36
N ASP A 32 7.31 -3.50 -7.30
CA ASP A 32 6.32 -4.09 -6.39
C ASP A 32 5.51 -3.02 -5.66
N HIS A 33 4.28 -3.38 -5.29
CA HIS A 33 3.27 -2.40 -4.89
C HIS A 33 3.58 -1.73 -3.55
N TRP A 34 4.23 -2.47 -2.64
CA TRP A 34 4.67 -1.92 -1.36
C TRP A 34 5.61 -0.71 -1.51
N ILE A 35 6.37 -0.62 -2.61
CA ILE A 35 7.29 0.50 -2.86
C ILE A 35 6.50 1.81 -2.97
N TYR A 36 5.37 1.80 -3.67
CA TYR A 36 4.51 2.99 -3.78
C TYR A 36 3.92 3.39 -2.43
N GLY A 37 3.62 2.41 -1.57
CA GLY A 37 3.18 2.64 -0.20
C GLY A 37 4.26 3.33 0.64
N VAL A 38 5.50 2.84 0.56
CA VAL A 38 6.65 3.45 1.26
C VAL A 38 6.94 4.86 0.75
N LEU A 39 6.89 5.08 -0.58
CA LEU A 39 7.05 6.42 -1.15
C LEU A 39 5.97 7.38 -0.65
N ALA A 40 4.71 6.94 -0.57
CA ALA A 40 3.64 7.74 -0.01
C ALA A 40 3.91 8.11 1.47
N ILE A 41 4.41 7.17 2.27
CA ILE A 41 4.80 7.46 3.67
C ILE A 41 5.91 8.52 3.71
N ILE A 42 6.95 8.38 2.89
CA ILE A 42 8.08 9.32 2.85
C ILE A 42 7.61 10.72 2.44
N VAL A 43 6.86 10.83 1.34
CA VAL A 43 6.31 12.11 0.87
C VAL A 43 5.39 12.71 1.92
N GLY A 44 4.51 11.90 2.52
CA GLY A 44 3.62 12.34 3.58
C GLY A 44 4.37 12.84 4.83
N ALA A 45 5.50 12.21 5.17
CA ALA A 45 6.36 12.63 6.28
C ALA A 45 7.03 13.99 6.02
N PHE A 46 7.46 14.28 4.78
CA PHE A 46 7.93 15.62 4.42
C PHE A 46 6.84 16.69 4.57
N LEU A 47 5.57 16.29 4.44
CA LEU A 47 4.40 17.16 4.39
C LEU A 47 3.55 17.06 5.66
N TYR A 48 4.09 16.47 6.74
CA TYR A 48 3.36 16.10 7.96
C TYR A 48 2.67 17.28 8.67
N LYS A 49 3.17 18.51 8.43
CA LYS A 49 2.58 19.75 8.97
C LYS A 49 1.21 20.04 8.37
N HIS A 50 0.90 19.48 7.21
CA HIS A 50 -0.39 19.57 6.56
C HIS A 50 -1.22 18.31 6.78
N ASP A 51 -2.54 18.44 6.88
CA ASP A 51 -3.41 17.29 7.13
C ASP A 51 -3.37 16.26 6.01
N TRP A 52 -3.22 16.71 4.76
CA TRP A 52 -3.06 15.81 3.61
C TRP A 52 -1.75 15.00 3.67
N GLY A 53 -0.69 15.52 4.31
CA GLY A 53 0.52 14.75 4.57
C GLY A 53 0.26 13.60 5.54
N LYS A 54 -0.50 13.84 6.60
CA LYS A 54 -0.93 12.80 7.55
C LYS A 54 -1.84 11.76 6.89
N TRP A 55 -2.76 12.19 6.03
CA TRP A 55 -3.60 11.29 5.24
C TRP A 55 -2.77 10.43 4.30
N LEU A 56 -1.76 11.02 3.64
CA LEU A 56 -0.87 10.29 2.74
C LEU A 56 -0.02 9.25 3.50
N ILE A 57 0.41 9.55 4.73
CA ILE A 57 1.07 8.57 5.61
C ILE A 57 0.09 7.41 5.92
N ALA A 58 -1.12 7.70 6.37
CA ALA A 58 -2.11 6.67 6.71
C ALA A 58 -2.44 5.78 5.48
N PHE A 59 -2.62 6.41 4.32
CA PHE A 59 -2.81 5.73 3.05
C PHE A 59 -1.62 4.82 2.71
N GLY A 60 -0.40 5.35 2.78
CA GLY A 60 0.82 4.64 2.47
C GLY A 60 1.04 3.43 3.40
N ILE A 61 0.71 3.55 4.69
CA ILE A 61 0.72 2.41 5.63
C ILE A 61 -0.23 1.30 5.14
N GLY A 62 -1.48 1.65 4.85
CA GLY A 62 -2.45 0.69 4.34
C GLY A 62 -2.01 0.02 3.04
N HIS A 63 -1.50 0.81 2.10
CA HIS A 63 -1.02 0.33 0.81
C HIS A 63 0.17 -0.63 0.96
N THR A 64 1.12 -0.28 1.83
CA THR A 64 2.28 -1.14 2.15
C THR A 64 1.83 -2.47 2.77
N ILE A 65 0.86 -2.44 3.68
CA ILE A 65 0.34 -3.66 4.33
C ILE A 65 -0.33 -4.61 3.32
N SER A 66 -0.88 -4.10 2.23
CA SER A 66 -1.54 -4.95 1.22
C SER A 66 -0.61 -5.93 0.49
N ASP A 67 0.70 -5.65 0.57
CA ASP A 67 1.80 -6.31 -0.15
C ASP A 67 2.97 -6.54 0.85
N LEU A 68 2.61 -6.81 2.11
CA LEU A 68 3.55 -6.85 3.24
C LEU A 68 4.55 -8.00 3.15
N LYS A 69 4.16 -9.17 2.65
CA LYS A 69 5.07 -10.32 2.56
C LYS A 69 6.05 -10.11 1.42
N ASP A 70 5.67 -9.50 0.30
CA ASP A 70 6.63 -9.07 -0.73
C ASP A 70 7.61 -8.00 -0.21
N MET A 71 7.12 -7.04 0.60
CA MET A 71 7.98 -6.09 1.31
C MET A 71 8.97 -6.79 2.25
N LEU A 72 8.51 -7.72 3.07
CA LEU A 72 9.34 -8.44 4.04
C LEU A 72 10.38 -9.33 3.35
N ASN A 73 10.08 -9.84 2.16
CA ASN A 73 11.02 -10.59 1.33
C ASN A 73 11.93 -9.70 0.47
N LEU A 74 11.81 -8.36 0.58
CA LEU A 74 12.57 -7.39 -0.21
C LEU A 74 12.47 -7.67 -1.72
N LYS A 75 11.30 -8.12 -2.17
CA LYS A 75 11.01 -8.24 -3.59
C LYS A 75 10.73 -6.84 -4.12
N PHE A 76 11.53 -6.35 -5.06
CA PHE A 76 11.43 -4.97 -5.54
C PHE A 76 10.80 -4.85 -6.93
N TYR A 77 10.81 -5.92 -7.71
CA TYR A 77 10.51 -5.87 -9.13
C TYR A 77 10.20 -7.25 -9.68
N GLY A 78 9.26 -7.28 -10.63
CA GLY A 78 8.99 -8.46 -11.44
C GLY A 78 7.58 -9.00 -11.26
N PRO A 79 7.11 -9.82 -12.21
CA PRO A 79 5.78 -10.39 -12.14
C PRO A 79 5.66 -11.39 -11.00
N ASP A 80 4.46 -11.48 -10.44
CA ASP A 80 4.09 -12.48 -9.47
C ASP A 80 3.98 -13.87 -10.08
N LYS A 81 4.10 -14.87 -9.21
CA LYS A 81 3.73 -16.23 -9.58
C LYS A 81 2.25 -16.27 -9.95
N VAL A 82 1.92 -17.07 -10.97
CA VAL A 82 0.53 -17.26 -11.41
C VAL A 82 -0.21 -18.08 -10.34
N GLU A 83 -0.77 -17.37 -9.37
CA GLU A 83 -1.61 -17.92 -8.30
C GLU A 83 -2.98 -17.25 -8.32
N VAL A 84 -4.02 -17.96 -7.85
CA VAL A 84 -5.36 -17.37 -7.71
C VAL A 84 -5.33 -16.37 -6.55
N LYS A 85 -5.14 -15.10 -6.88
CA LYS A 85 -5.03 -14.02 -5.90
C LYS A 85 -6.35 -13.79 -5.17
N LYS A 86 -6.34 -13.86 -3.84
CA LYS A 86 -7.50 -13.54 -3.00
C LYS A 86 -7.50 -12.05 -2.68
N PHE A 87 -8.66 -11.39 -2.77
CA PHE A 87 -8.74 -9.95 -2.44
C PHE A 87 -8.26 -9.62 -1.03
N TRP A 88 -8.71 -10.39 -0.03
CA TRP A 88 -8.34 -10.19 1.38
C TRP A 88 -7.01 -10.87 1.79
N GLY A 89 -6.16 -11.19 0.82
CA GLY A 89 -4.81 -11.68 1.09
C GLY A 89 -3.87 -10.57 1.57
N ILE A 90 -2.78 -10.98 2.20
CA ILE A 90 -1.58 -10.15 2.42
C ILE A 90 -0.48 -10.92 1.72
N ASP A 91 -0.05 -10.42 0.57
CA ASP A 91 0.96 -11.08 -0.28
C ASP A 91 2.36 -10.54 -0.03
#